data_AF-A0A3Q4L354-F1
#
_entry.id   AF-A0A3Q4L354-F1
#
_cell.length_a   1.000
_cell.length_b   1.000
_cell.length_c   1.000
_cell.angle_alpha   90.00
_cell.angle_beta   90.00
_cell.angle_gamma   90.00
#
_symmetry.space_group_name_H-M   'P 1'
#
loop_
_entity.id
_entity.type
_entity.pdbx_description
1 polymer ?
#
loop_
_entity_poly.entity_id
_entity_poly.type
_entity_poly.pdbx_seq_one_letter_code
_entity_poly.pdbx_strand_id
1 'polypeptide(L)'
;MDAFEKVRTRLETQPQEEYEVVNAEIKHGGFVYYQEGCCLVRSKDEEADSDNYEVLFNLEELKLDQPFIDCIRVAPDEKYVAAKIRTEDSETSTLVVVKLSDQPVMEASFPNVSSFEWVKDEEDEDVLFYTFQRNLRCHDVYRATFGDNKRNERFYTEKDPR
;
A
#
# COMPACT_ATOMS: atom_id res chain seq x y z
N MET A 1 21.76 5.11 -43.25
CA MET A 1 20.86 5.02 -42.09
C MET A 1 21.72 5.17 -40.87
N ASP A 2 21.52 6.28 -40.16
CA ASP A 2 22.26 6.65 -38.95
C ASP A 2 22.05 5.60 -37.85
N ALA A 3 23.04 5.40 -36.98
CA ALA A 3 22.94 4.44 -35.87
C ALA A 3 21.76 4.80 -34.95
N PHE A 4 21.49 6.09 -34.77
CA PHE A 4 20.36 6.58 -34.00
C PHE A 4 19.02 6.23 -34.65
N GLU A 5 18.94 6.36 -35.96
CA GLU A 5 17.74 6.04 -36.75
C GLU A 5 17.44 4.53 -36.71
N LYS A 6 18.47 3.67 -36.75
CA LYS A 6 18.31 2.23 -36.55
C LYS A 6 17.78 1.87 -35.17
N VAL A 7 18.23 2.57 -34.12
CA VAL A 7 17.78 2.35 -32.74
C VAL A 7 16.34 2.83 -32.57
N ARG A 8 16.00 4.02 -33.07
CA ARG A 8 14.63 4.56 -33.04
C ARG A 8 13.65 3.62 -33.74
N THR A 9 13.93 3.23 -34.98
CA THR A 9 13.05 2.32 -35.73
C THR A 9 12.88 1.00 -34.99
N ARG A 10 13.93 0.47 -34.36
CA ARG A 10 13.83 -0.74 -33.54
C ARG A 10 12.93 -0.55 -32.32
N LEU A 11 13.02 0.57 -31.61
CA LEU A 11 12.17 0.85 -30.44
C LEU A 11 10.71 1.10 -30.83
N GLU A 12 10.45 1.74 -31.97
CA GLU A 12 9.09 2.04 -32.47
C GLU A 12 8.40 0.81 -33.08
N THR A 13 9.16 -0.18 -33.56
CA THR A 13 8.62 -1.40 -34.18
C THR A 13 8.65 -2.62 -33.26
N GLN A 14 9.35 -2.52 -32.13
CA GLN A 14 9.30 -3.53 -31.10
C GLN A 14 7.91 -3.49 -30.46
N PRO A 15 7.21 -4.63 -30.34
CA PRO A 15 6.01 -4.69 -29.53
C PRO A 15 6.36 -4.15 -28.15
N GLN A 16 5.70 -3.07 -27.73
CA GLN A 16 5.77 -2.68 -26.34
C GLN A 16 5.05 -3.77 -25.57
N GLU A 17 5.79 -4.54 -24.78
CA GLU A 17 5.17 -5.32 -23.72
C GLU A 17 4.48 -4.29 -22.82
N GLU A 18 3.15 -4.25 -22.85
CA GLU A 18 2.37 -3.55 -21.84
C GLU A 18 2.73 -4.24 -20.52
N TYR A 19 3.58 -3.58 -19.73
CA TYR A 19 3.77 -3.96 -18.35
C TYR A 19 2.48 -3.60 -17.63
N GLU A 20 1.58 -4.56 -17.48
CA GLU A 20 0.45 -4.40 -16.58
C GLU A 20 1.01 -4.14 -15.18
N VAL A 21 0.69 -2.98 -14.62
CA VAL A 21 0.84 -2.76 -13.19
C VAL A 21 -0.14 -3.74 -12.54
N VAL A 22 0.37 -4.88 -12.08
CA VAL A 22 -0.44 -5.85 -11.37
C VAL A 22 -0.93 -5.17 -10.10
N ASN A 23 -2.24 -4.88 -10.06
CA ASN A 23 -2.87 -4.31 -8.88
C ASN A 23 -2.60 -5.22 -7.68
N ALA A 24 -2.23 -4.63 -6.54
CA ALA A 24 -2.00 -5.41 -5.35
C ALA A 24 -3.30 -6.10 -4.92
N GLU A 25 -3.25 -7.43 -4.84
CA GLU A 25 -4.33 -8.27 -4.32
C GLU A 25 -3.79 -9.11 -3.16
N ILE A 26 -4.59 -9.26 -2.10
CA ILE A 26 -4.27 -10.19 -1.02
C ILE A 26 -5.52 -10.89 -0.49
N LYS A 27 -5.40 -12.22 -0.27
CA LYS A 27 -6.41 -13.03 0.40
C LYS A 27 -6.10 -13.14 1.89
N HIS A 28 -7.06 -12.78 2.73
CA HIS A 28 -6.91 -12.86 4.18
C HIS A 28 -8.29 -12.94 4.86
N GLY A 29 -8.43 -13.77 5.89
CA GLY A 29 -9.68 -13.83 6.67
C GLY A 29 -10.94 -14.25 5.90
N GLY A 30 -10.79 -14.96 4.77
CA GLY A 30 -11.91 -15.31 3.89
C GLY A 30 -12.37 -14.18 2.96
N PHE A 31 -11.61 -13.08 2.91
CA PHE A 31 -11.81 -11.96 2.01
C PHE A 31 -10.64 -11.80 1.04
N VAL A 32 -10.92 -11.17 -0.10
CA VAL A 32 -9.92 -10.69 -1.06
C VAL A 32 -9.93 -9.17 -1.01
N TYR A 33 -8.75 -8.56 -0.87
CA TYR A 33 -8.56 -7.12 -0.81
C TYR A 33 -7.81 -6.68 -2.06
N TYR A 34 -8.33 -5.67 -2.75
CA TYR A 34 -7.79 -5.20 -4.03
C TYR A 34 -8.25 -3.78 -4.33
N GLN A 35 -7.76 -3.22 -5.44
CA GLN A 35 -8.22 -1.95 -5.98
C GLN A 35 -9.31 -2.19 -7.03
N GLU A 36 -10.46 -1.52 -6.86
CA GLU A 36 -11.50 -1.43 -7.89
C GLU A 36 -11.72 0.05 -8.22
N GLY A 37 -11.41 0.45 -9.47
CA GLY A 37 -11.37 1.86 -9.85
C GLY A 37 -10.46 2.69 -8.95
N CYS A 38 -11.01 3.71 -8.28
CA CYS A 38 -10.30 4.56 -7.31
C CYS A 38 -10.57 4.16 -5.84
N CYS A 39 -11.00 2.92 -5.59
CA CYS A 39 -11.35 2.46 -4.25
C CYS A 39 -10.48 1.29 -3.79
N LEU A 40 -10.05 1.31 -2.53
CA LEU A 40 -9.66 0.10 -1.81
C LEU A 40 -10.95 -0.62 -1.44
N VAL A 41 -11.08 -1.88 -1.86
CA VAL A 41 -12.27 -2.69 -1.61
C VAL A 41 -11.89 -4.04 -1.00
N ARG A 42 -12.89 -4.73 -0.43
CA ARG A 42 -12.81 -6.17 -0.17
C ARG A 42 -14.08 -6.88 -0.61
N SER A 43 -13.94 -8.10 -1.09
CA SER A 43 -15.05 -9.02 -1.37
C SER A 43 -14.82 -10.35 -0.66
N LYS A 44 -15.87 -11.17 -0.50
CA LYS A 44 -15.69 -12.54 -0.01
C LYS A 44 -14.94 -13.35 -1.07
N ASP A 45 -14.11 -14.30 -0.65
CA ASP A 45 -13.29 -15.10 -1.57
C ASP A 45 -14.10 -15.88 -2.62
N GLU A 46 -15.30 -16.34 -2.24
CA GLU A 46 -16.21 -17.04 -3.17
C GLU A 46 -16.91 -16.10 -4.18
N GLU A 47 -16.81 -14.79 -3.98
CA GLU A 47 -17.54 -13.74 -4.71
C GLU A 47 -16.58 -12.73 -5.38
N ALA A 48 -15.28 -13.04 -5.47
CA ALA A 48 -14.25 -12.11 -5.97
C ALA A 48 -14.48 -11.62 -7.41
N ASP A 49 -15.17 -12.41 -8.24
CA ASP A 49 -15.52 -12.05 -9.63
C ASP A 49 -16.92 -11.40 -9.75
N SER A 50 -17.52 -10.98 -8.64
CA SER A 50 -18.84 -10.35 -8.61
C SER A 50 -18.75 -8.87 -8.23
N ASP A 51 -19.73 -8.06 -8.65
CA ASP A 51 -19.89 -6.66 -8.23
C ASP A 51 -20.30 -6.53 -6.74
N ASN A 52 -20.14 -7.58 -5.93
CA ASN A 52 -20.50 -7.61 -4.51
C ASN A 52 -19.24 -7.39 -3.63
N TYR A 53 -18.78 -6.14 -3.58
CA TYR A 53 -17.66 -5.73 -2.74
C TYR A 53 -18.05 -4.63 -1.75
N GLU A 54 -17.33 -4.57 -0.64
CA GLU A 54 -17.38 -3.50 0.35
C GLU A 54 -16.29 -2.46 0.03
N VAL A 55 -16.68 -1.19 -0.07
CA VAL A 55 -15.72 -0.08 -0.23
C VAL A 55 -15.12 0.26 1.13
N LEU A 56 -13.80 0.14 1.23
CA LEU A 56 -13.05 0.40 2.46
C LEU A 56 -12.50 1.83 2.51
N PHE A 57 -12.06 2.38 1.38
CA PHE A 57 -11.52 3.73 1.28
C PHE A 57 -11.52 4.24 -0.17
N ASN A 58 -11.88 5.51 -0.38
CA ASN A 58 -11.75 6.17 -1.68
C ASN A 58 -10.41 6.90 -1.78
N LEU A 59 -9.56 6.50 -2.74
CA LEU A 59 -8.23 7.06 -2.96
C LEU A 59 -8.28 8.52 -3.41
N GLU A 60 -9.39 9.00 -4.00
CA GLU A 60 -9.56 10.40 -4.38
C GLU A 60 -9.47 11.36 -3.18
N GLU A 61 -9.75 10.87 -1.97
CA GLU A 61 -9.59 11.65 -0.73
C GLU A 61 -8.15 12.11 -0.51
N LEU A 62 -7.17 11.40 -1.09
CA LEU A 62 -5.75 11.74 -1.02
C LEU A 62 -5.36 12.89 -1.97
N LYS A 63 -6.23 13.25 -2.93
CA LYS A 63 -5.97 14.30 -3.94
C LYS A 63 -4.68 14.07 -4.72
N LEU A 64 -4.36 12.81 -4.99
CA LEU A 64 -3.26 12.38 -5.82
C LEU A 64 -3.72 12.24 -7.27
N ASP A 65 -2.80 12.43 -8.21
CA ASP A 65 -3.09 12.20 -9.63
C ASP A 65 -2.92 10.71 -9.95
N GLN A 66 -3.99 10.09 -10.45
CA GLN A 66 -4.05 8.67 -10.82
C GLN A 66 -3.42 7.73 -9.77
N PRO A 67 -3.93 7.73 -8.52
CA PRO A 67 -3.37 6.91 -7.46
C PRO A 67 -3.67 5.41 -7.69
N PHE A 68 -2.69 4.57 -7.37
CA PHE A 68 -2.86 3.12 -7.36
C PHE A 68 -2.28 2.49 -6.08
N ILE A 69 -2.80 1.33 -5.70
CA ILE A 69 -2.38 0.57 -4.54
C ILE A 69 -1.22 -0.36 -4.94
N ASP A 70 -0.06 -0.07 -4.38
CA ASP A 70 1.18 -0.79 -4.61
C ASP A 70 1.33 -2.01 -3.68
N CYS A 71 0.73 -1.97 -2.50
CA CYS A 71 0.85 -3.04 -1.51
C CYS A 71 -0.31 -2.98 -0.51
N ILE A 72 -0.84 -4.15 -0.13
CA ILE A 72 -1.86 -4.32 0.90
C ILE A 72 -1.34 -5.27 1.98
N ARG A 73 -1.62 -4.96 3.25
CA ARG A 73 -1.43 -5.84 4.41
C ARG A 73 -2.61 -5.72 5.36
N VAL A 74 -3.19 -6.87 5.72
CA VAL A 74 -4.28 -6.95 6.71
C VAL A 74 -3.67 -7.28 8.07
N ALA A 75 -4.16 -6.63 9.12
CA ALA A 75 -3.72 -6.88 10.48
C ALA A 75 -4.20 -8.28 10.95
N PRO A 76 -3.44 -8.97 11.82
CA PRO A 76 -3.79 -10.32 12.28
C PRO A 76 -5.18 -10.48 12.91
N ASP A 77 -5.70 -9.49 13.64
CA ASP A 77 -7.09 -9.56 14.17
C ASP A 77 -8.15 -9.16 13.15
N GLU A 78 -7.76 -8.84 11.91
CA GLU A 78 -8.65 -8.38 10.85
C GLU A 78 -9.42 -7.09 11.23
N LYS A 79 -8.90 -6.33 12.20
CA LYS A 79 -9.45 -5.03 12.64
C LYS A 79 -9.01 -3.88 11.75
N TYR A 80 -7.89 -4.04 11.06
CA TYR A 80 -7.29 -2.99 10.25
C TYR A 80 -6.75 -3.56 8.93
N VAL A 81 -6.78 -2.73 7.90
CA VAL A 81 -6.04 -2.96 6.65
C VAL A 81 -5.15 -1.75 6.39
N ALA A 82 -3.91 -2.01 5.97
CA ALA A 82 -2.96 -0.99 5.56
C ALA A 82 -2.69 -1.13 4.07
N ALA A 83 -2.75 -0.02 3.34
CA ALA A 83 -2.51 0.03 1.90
C ALA A 83 -1.52 1.13 1.56
N LYS A 84 -0.48 0.81 0.79
CA LYS A 84 0.51 1.77 0.30
C LYS A 84 0.08 2.25 -1.08
N ILE A 85 -0.20 3.54 -1.19
CA ILE A 85 -0.67 4.20 -2.41
C ILE A 85 0.47 4.99 -3.05
N ARG A 86 0.62 4.88 -4.37
CA ARG A 86 1.56 5.63 -5.20
C ARG A 86 0.85 6.27 -6.39
N THR A 87 1.58 7.13 -7.09
CA THR A 87 1.22 7.65 -8.42
C THR A 87 2.29 7.13 -9.40
N GLU A 88 1.94 6.90 -10.66
CA GLU A 88 2.86 6.28 -11.64
C GLU A 88 4.22 7.00 -11.73
N ASP A 89 4.20 8.34 -11.69
CA ASP A 89 5.39 9.17 -11.85
C ASP A 89 6.15 9.46 -10.54
N SER A 90 5.81 8.79 -9.42
CA SER A 90 6.46 9.08 -8.13
C SER A 90 6.81 7.86 -7.29
N GLU A 91 8.05 7.85 -6.79
CA GLU A 91 8.51 6.93 -5.74
C GLU A 91 7.98 7.30 -4.35
N THR A 92 7.39 8.49 -4.18
CA THR A 92 6.74 8.85 -2.92
C THR A 92 5.44 8.07 -2.78
N SER A 93 5.27 7.40 -1.65
CA SER A 93 4.03 6.70 -1.34
C SER A 93 3.32 7.31 -0.13
N THR A 94 2.02 7.06 -0.01
CA THR A 94 1.27 7.29 1.22
C THR A 94 0.73 5.97 1.71
N LEU A 95 1.07 5.59 2.94
CA LEU A 95 0.44 4.46 3.62
C LEU A 95 -0.85 4.96 4.27
N VAL A 96 -1.99 4.35 3.93
CA VAL A 96 -3.26 4.56 4.64
C VAL A 96 -3.55 3.34 5.50
N VAL A 97 -4.10 3.56 6.68
CA VAL A 97 -4.60 2.51 7.57
C VAL A 97 -6.09 2.75 7.74
N VAL A 98 -6.88 1.73 7.39
CA VAL A 98 -8.34 1.75 7.47
C VAL A 98 -8.76 0.81 8.59
N LYS A 99 -9.62 1.30 9.48
CA LYS A 99 -10.30 0.47 10.48
C LYS A 99 -11.46 -0.26 9.81
N LEU A 100 -11.45 -1.59 9.91
CA LEU A 100 -12.50 -2.45 9.41
C LEU A 100 -13.63 -2.50 10.45
N SER A 101 -14.83 -2.09 10.04
CA SER A 101 -16.05 -2.12 10.84
C SER A 101 -17.26 -2.01 9.90
N ASP A 102 -18.49 -1.99 10.40
CA ASP A 102 -19.70 -1.79 9.58
C ASP A 102 -19.65 -0.51 8.73
N GLN A 103 -18.85 0.48 9.14
CA GLN A 103 -18.52 1.67 8.37
C GLN A 103 -17.01 1.85 8.38
N PRO A 104 -16.29 1.36 7.34
CA PRO A 104 -14.86 1.53 7.24
C PRO A 104 -14.45 3.01 7.29
N VAL A 105 -13.40 3.31 8.06
CA VAL A 105 -12.89 4.67 8.21
C VAL A 105 -11.37 4.68 8.18
N MET A 106 -10.79 5.72 7.57
CA MET A 106 -9.35 5.95 7.62
C MET A 106 -8.93 6.31 9.06
N GLU A 107 -8.16 5.43 9.70
CA GLU A 107 -7.65 5.57 11.06
C GLU A 107 -6.36 6.40 11.13
N ALA A 108 -5.51 6.26 10.10
CA ALA A 108 -4.26 7.00 9.97
C ALA A 108 -3.78 7.08 8.52
N SER A 109 -2.93 8.08 8.25
CA SER A 109 -2.14 8.16 7.02
C SER A 109 -0.70 8.57 7.34
N PHE A 110 0.25 7.93 6.65
CA PHE A 110 1.68 8.16 6.82
C PHE A 110 2.33 8.43 5.45
N PRO A 111 2.88 9.63 5.20
CA PRO A 111 3.51 9.95 3.93
C PRO A 111 4.94 9.39 3.84
N ASN A 112 5.42 9.17 2.62
CA ASN A 112 6.78 8.71 2.30
C ASN A 112 7.17 7.35 2.87
N VAL A 113 6.19 6.46 3.09
CA VAL A 113 6.47 5.10 3.55
C VAL A 113 7.17 4.29 2.47
N SER A 114 8.18 3.50 2.86
CA SER A 114 8.89 2.60 1.95
C SER A 114 8.37 1.17 2.09
N SER A 115 8.32 0.67 3.33
CA SER A 115 7.79 -0.64 3.68
C SER A 115 7.06 -0.60 5.02
N PHE A 116 6.19 -1.58 5.24
CA PHE A 116 5.36 -1.73 6.42
C PHE A 116 4.94 -3.19 6.59
N GLU A 117 4.80 -3.66 7.83
CA GLU A 117 4.34 -5.01 8.17
C GLU A 117 3.57 -5.00 9.49
N TRP A 118 2.58 -5.89 9.60
CA TRP A 118 1.81 -6.12 10.84
C TRP A 118 2.42 -7.24 11.67
N VAL A 119 2.41 -7.07 12.99
CA VAL A 119 2.93 -8.05 13.95
C VAL A 119 2.03 -8.05 15.19
N LYS A 120 1.86 -9.22 15.82
CA LYS A 120 1.34 -9.33 17.19
C LYS A 120 2.45 -9.08 18.20
N ASP A 121 2.27 -8.11 19.09
CA ASP A 121 3.24 -7.91 20.17
C ASP A 121 2.97 -8.80 21.39
N GLU A 122 3.73 -8.58 22.47
CA GLU A 122 3.64 -9.38 23.71
C GLU A 122 2.29 -9.24 24.42
N GLU A 123 1.51 -8.19 24.13
CA GLU A 123 0.17 -7.95 24.66
C GLU A 123 -0.92 -8.48 23.71
N ASP A 124 -0.55 -9.21 22.66
CA ASP A 124 -1.42 -9.70 21.58
C ASP A 124 -2.14 -8.56 20.83
N GLU A 125 -1.56 -7.36 20.84
CA GLU A 125 -2.06 -6.20 20.10
C GLU A 125 -1.54 -6.21 18.66
N ASP A 126 -2.38 -5.78 17.71
CA ASP A 126 -1.95 -5.54 16.33
C ASP A 126 -1.05 -4.30 16.27
N VAL A 127 0.21 -4.51 15.92
CA VAL A 127 1.23 -3.47 15.80
C VAL A 127 1.66 -3.34 14.35
N LEU A 128 1.64 -2.12 13.83
CA LEU A 128 2.17 -1.80 12.51
C LEU A 128 3.60 -1.26 12.64
N PHE A 129 4.56 -1.99 12.10
CA PHE A 129 5.90 -1.49 11.90
C PHE A 129 6.03 -0.90 10.50
N TYR A 130 6.69 0.24 10.38
CA TYR A 130 6.88 0.88 9.08
C TYR A 130 8.13 1.75 9.05
N THR A 131 8.65 2.01 7.85
CA THR A 131 9.83 2.86 7.64
C THR A 131 9.58 3.86 6.54
N PHE A 132 10.25 5.00 6.61
CA PHE A 132 10.28 6.00 5.54
C PHE A 132 11.58 5.94 4.78
N GLN A 133 11.52 6.21 3.47
CA GLN A 133 12.72 6.38 2.66
C GLN A 133 13.08 7.86 2.57
N ARG A 134 14.32 8.20 2.91
CA ARG A 134 14.91 9.52 2.69
C ARG A 134 16.27 9.34 2.02
N ASN A 135 16.48 9.99 0.87
CA ASN A 135 17.72 9.85 0.08
C ASN A 135 18.06 8.37 -0.23
N LEU A 136 17.06 7.58 -0.61
CA LEU A 136 17.17 6.14 -0.90
C LEU A 136 17.61 5.29 0.32
N ARG A 137 17.43 5.79 1.54
CA ARG A 137 17.78 5.08 2.77
C ARG A 137 16.62 5.04 3.76
N CYS A 138 16.52 3.91 4.45
CA CYS A 138 15.57 3.66 5.54
C CYS A 138 16.37 3.61 6.85
N HIS A 139 16.47 4.75 7.54
CA HIS A 139 17.25 4.83 8.79
C HIS A 139 16.41 4.57 10.03
N ASP A 140 15.11 4.86 10.00
CA ASP A 140 14.26 4.81 11.18
C ASP A 140 13.11 3.83 10.93
N VAL A 141 12.89 2.93 11.88
CA VAL A 141 11.69 2.09 11.94
C VAL A 141 10.77 2.66 13.02
N TYR A 142 9.50 2.81 12.66
CA TYR A 142 8.44 3.29 13.53
C TYR A 142 7.52 2.14 13.89
N ARG A 143 6.95 2.23 15.08
CA ARG A 143 5.93 1.34 15.63
C ARG A 143 4.67 2.15 15.84
N ALA A 144 3.56 1.71 15.25
CA ALA A 144 2.25 2.30 15.45
C ALA A 144 1.23 1.28 15.96
N THR A 145 0.40 1.72 16.89
CA THR A 145 -0.81 1.04 17.38
C THR A 145 -2.00 1.97 17.19
N PHE A 146 -3.22 1.41 17.23
CA PHE A 146 -4.44 2.12 16.85
C PHE A 146 -5.56 1.91 17.87
N GLY A 147 -6.65 2.67 17.75
CA GLY A 147 -7.76 2.58 18.72
C GLY A 147 -7.41 3.20 20.07
N ASP A 148 -7.81 2.54 21.16
CA ASP A 148 -7.70 3.10 22.52
C ASP A 148 -6.24 3.22 23.00
N ASN A 149 -5.36 2.35 22.52
CA ASN A 149 -3.93 2.33 22.83
C ASN A 149 -3.08 3.03 21.76
N LYS A 150 -3.64 4.00 21.03
CA LYS A 150 -2.95 4.67 19.91
C LYS A 150 -1.59 5.23 20.30
N ARG A 151 -0.53 4.70 19.69
CA ARG A 151 0.85 5.16 19.79
C ARG A 151 1.45 5.25 18.41
N ASN A 152 2.41 6.17 18.24
CA ASN A 152 3.28 6.20 17.09
C ASN A 152 4.64 6.70 17.53
N GLU A 153 5.62 5.80 17.55
CA GLU A 153 6.94 6.09 18.08
C GLU A 153 8.03 5.47 17.23
N ARG A 154 9.21 6.09 17.26
CA ARG A 154 10.37 5.51 16.63
C ARG A 154 10.87 4.35 17.47
N PHE A 155 10.86 3.16 16.88
CA PHE A 155 11.28 1.91 17.49
C PHE A 155 12.78 1.65 17.34
N TYR A 156 13.34 1.95 16.17
CA TYR A 156 14.75 1.72 15.87
C TYR A 156 15.31 2.85 15.00
N THR A 157 16.61 3.11 15.17
CA THR A 157 17.41 3.96 14.29
C THR A 157 18.70 3.23 13.93
N GLU A 158 18.96 3.09 12.63
CA GLU A 158 20.22 2.61 12.10
C GLU A 158 21.35 3.56 12.49
N LYS A 159 22.41 3.01 13.11
CA LYS A 159 23.54 3.77 13.64
C LYS A 159 24.67 3.90 12.62
N ASP A 160 24.75 3.02 11.63
CA ASP A 160 25.72 3.17 10.55
C ASP A 160 25.27 4.28 9.59
N PRO A 161 26.05 5.37 9.46
CA PRO A 161 25.75 6.41 8.48
C PRO A 161 26.10 6.00 7.05
N ARG A 162 26.70 4.83 6.81
CA ARG A 162 27.14 4.38 5.48
C ARG A 162 26.03 3.79 4.65
#